data_AF-A0A4U0WIB9-F1
#
_entry.id   AF-A0A4U0WIB9-F1
#
_cell.length_a   1.000
_cell.length_b   1.000
_cell.length_c   1.000
_cell.angle_alpha   90.00
_cell.angle_beta   90.00
_cell.angle_gamma   90.00
#
_symmetry.space_group_name_H-M   'P 1'
#
loop_
_entity.id
_entity.type
_entity.pdbx_description
1 polymer ?
#
loop_
_entity_poly.entity_id
_entity_poly.type
_entity_poly.pdbx_seq_one_letter_code
_entity_poly.pdbx_strand_id
1 'polypeptide(L)'
;MSSGEDKIREQKDTFLQKLQEDGVVNPQGLAMVGFGAIFLAAVPLTSWIAQPSSLVEKAVNAVCSSVAFLGSAGSNSTVSPTGRIAALSTLYIAVTYAFSGAASAAGTDSGNEKGRDNNYPRAQVANLRGLPLRLHSAHYNLLEMFGGFGLAAALAQAMAPGDATVVNLLGLHVLSKVFVYYPAYIMNAGVTRSVAHVLATASVINVALRLSRRGTAVL
;
A
#
# COMPACT_ATOMS: atom_id res chain seq x y z
N MET A 1 -36.69 -15.06 39.07
CA MET A 1 -36.01 -13.87 38.50
C MET A 1 -34.85 -14.40 37.67
N SER A 2 -34.84 -14.17 36.35
CA SER A 2 -33.72 -14.55 35.48
C SER A 2 -32.44 -13.86 35.97
N SER A 3 -31.35 -14.63 36.07
CA SER A 3 -30.05 -14.15 36.56
C SER A 3 -29.51 -13.05 35.65
N GLY A 4 -28.70 -12.13 36.19
CA GLY A 4 -28.02 -11.12 35.37
C GLY A 4 -27.17 -11.74 34.25
N GLU A 5 -26.67 -12.95 34.46
CA GLU A 5 -25.90 -13.72 33.46
C GLU A 5 -26.76 -14.21 32.29
N ASP A 6 -28.01 -14.60 32.54
CA ASP A 6 -28.93 -15.08 31.50
C ASP A 6 -29.30 -13.96 30.54
N LYS A 7 -29.56 -12.75 31.07
CA LYS A 7 -29.84 -11.56 30.27
C LYS A 7 -28.68 -11.16 29.38
N ILE A 8 -27.44 -11.28 29.88
CA ILE A 8 -26.23 -10.98 29.10
C ILE A 8 -26.05 -12.00 27.96
N ARG A 9 -26.33 -13.28 28.20
CA ARG A 9 -26.26 -14.31 27.15
C ARG A 9 -27.32 -14.08 26.08
N GLU A 10 -28.56 -13.82 26.47
CA GLU A 10 -29.66 -13.53 25.53
C GLU A 10 -29.38 -12.30 24.65
N GLN A 11 -28.82 -11.24 25.22
CA GLN A 11 -28.41 -10.06 24.46
C GLN A 11 -27.28 -10.35 23.47
N LYS A 12 -26.29 -11.16 23.87
CA LYS A 12 -25.19 -11.58 22.98
C LYS A 12 -25.72 -12.43 21.82
N ASP A 13 -26.60 -13.39 22.10
CA ASP A 13 -27.18 -14.28 21.08
C ASP A 13 -28.03 -13.48 20.09
N THR A 14 -28.84 -12.54 20.59
CA THR A 14 -29.62 -11.62 19.76
C THR A 14 -28.74 -10.73 18.88
N PHE A 15 -27.61 -10.25 19.40
CA PHE A 15 -26.67 -9.43 18.63
C PHE A 15 -25.96 -10.25 17.54
N LEU A 16 -25.49 -11.45 17.87
CA LEU A 16 -24.86 -12.36 16.90
C LEU A 16 -25.83 -12.78 15.80
N GLN A 17 -27.10 -13.01 16.13
CA GLN A 17 -28.14 -13.31 15.14
C GLN A 17 -28.36 -12.14 14.17
N LYS A 18 -28.47 -10.91 14.67
CA LYS A 18 -28.57 -9.72 13.82
C LYS A 18 -27.37 -9.56 12.88
N LEU A 19 -26.17 -9.84 13.38
CA LEU A 19 -24.97 -9.83 12.54
C LEU A 19 -25.01 -10.89 11.45
N GLN A 20 -25.50 -12.09 11.75
CA GLN A 20 -25.67 -13.15 10.75
C GLN A 20 -26.73 -12.80 9.70
N GLU A 21 -27.85 -12.20 10.11
CA GLU A 21 -28.89 -11.68 9.21
C GLU A 21 -28.34 -10.59 8.27
N ASP A 22 -27.38 -9.79 8.74
CA ASP A 22 -26.65 -8.78 7.96
C ASP A 22 -25.49 -9.36 7.12
N GLY A 23 -25.36 -10.69 7.06
CA GLY A 23 -24.37 -11.40 6.24
C GLY A 23 -22.99 -11.56 6.89
N VAL A 24 -22.81 -11.22 8.16
CA VAL A 24 -21.54 -11.42 8.89
C VAL A 24 -21.42 -12.87 9.35
N VAL A 25 -20.79 -13.69 8.50
CA VAL A 25 -20.57 -15.13 8.76
C VAL A 25 -19.51 -15.38 9.86
N ASN A 26 -18.53 -14.49 10.00
CA ASN A 26 -17.49 -14.56 11.04
C ASN A 26 -17.36 -13.22 11.80
N PRO A 27 -18.13 -13.03 12.89
CA PRO A 27 -18.12 -11.79 13.68
C PRO A 27 -16.75 -11.41 14.26
N GLN A 28 -15.89 -12.40 14.57
CA GLN A 28 -14.54 -12.13 15.08
C GLN A 28 -13.68 -11.40 14.04
N GLY A 29 -13.96 -11.59 12.74
CA GLY A 29 -13.30 -10.88 11.66
C GLY A 29 -13.47 -9.36 11.72
N LEU A 30 -14.53 -8.85 12.35
CA LEU A 30 -14.74 -7.41 12.54
C LEU A 30 -13.66 -6.76 13.43
N ALA A 31 -12.98 -7.54 14.27
CA ALA A 31 -11.84 -7.05 15.05
C ALA A 31 -10.70 -6.50 14.16
N MET A 32 -10.63 -6.93 12.90
CA MET A 32 -9.64 -6.41 11.93
C MET A 32 -9.80 -4.91 11.63
N VAL A 33 -10.95 -4.29 11.93
CA VAL A 33 -11.10 -2.83 11.86
C VAL A 33 -10.09 -2.12 12.77
N GLY A 34 -9.81 -2.70 13.94
CA GLY A 34 -8.81 -2.19 14.87
C GLY A 34 -7.38 -2.17 14.30
N PHE A 35 -7.10 -2.95 13.25
CA PHE A 35 -5.82 -2.94 12.55
C PHE A 35 -5.50 -1.56 11.96
N GLY A 36 -6.51 -0.73 11.67
CA GLY A 36 -6.33 0.65 11.22
C GLY A 36 -5.49 1.50 12.19
N ALA A 37 -5.61 1.26 13.50
CA ALA A 37 -4.84 1.98 14.52
C ALA A 37 -3.32 1.69 14.43
N ILE A 38 -2.94 0.52 13.92
CA ILE A 38 -1.53 0.11 13.76
C ILE A 38 -0.81 1.03 12.78
N PHE A 39 -1.48 1.48 11.71
CA PHE A 39 -0.88 2.40 10.75
C PHE A 39 -0.49 3.74 11.40
N LEU A 40 -1.34 4.25 12.29
CA LEU A 40 -1.04 5.46 13.06
C LEU A 40 0.07 5.22 14.09
N ALA A 41 0.01 4.11 14.81
CA ALA A 41 1.02 3.74 15.80
C ALA A 41 2.41 3.53 15.19
N ALA A 42 2.50 3.15 13.92
CA ALA A 42 3.75 2.97 13.19
C ALA A 42 4.37 4.29 12.65
N VAL A 43 3.68 5.43 12.77
CA VAL A 43 4.19 6.73 12.27
C VAL A 43 5.54 7.12 12.89
N PRO A 44 5.78 7.03 14.21
CA PRO A 44 7.09 7.34 14.79
C PRO A 44 8.21 6.46 14.24
N LEU A 45 7.92 5.16 14.05
CA LEU A 45 8.87 4.21 13.49
C LEU A 45 9.27 4.60 12.05
N THR A 46 8.30 5.00 11.22
CA THR A 46 8.62 5.45 9.85
C THR A 46 9.46 6.72 9.83
N SER A 47 9.29 7.63 10.80
CA SER A 47 10.19 8.80 10.94
C SER A 47 11.61 8.41 11.29
N TRP A 48 11.80 7.45 12.20
CA TRP A 48 13.14 6.96 12.55
C TRP A 48 13.81 6.26 11.37
N ILE A 49 13.07 5.44 10.62
CA ILE A 49 13.57 4.74 9.43
C ILE A 49 13.94 5.73 8.30
N ALA A 50 13.10 6.76 8.08
CA ALA A 50 13.24 7.71 6.98
C ALA A 50 14.10 8.95 7.31
N GLN A 51 14.78 8.97 8.46
CA GLN A 51 15.65 10.08 8.83
C GLN A 51 16.79 10.29 7.80
N PRO A 52 17.32 11.51 7.66
CA PRO A 52 18.45 11.77 6.77
C PRO A 52 19.67 10.88 7.08
N SER A 53 20.47 10.59 6.06
CA SER A 53 21.64 9.70 6.09
C SER A 53 21.35 8.22 6.42
N SER A 54 20.07 7.82 6.44
CA SER A 54 19.67 6.43 6.70
C SER A 54 19.93 5.49 5.52
N LEU A 55 19.79 4.17 5.77
CA LEU A 55 19.80 3.17 4.69
C LEU A 55 18.67 3.40 3.69
N VAL A 56 17.52 3.90 4.14
CA VAL A 56 16.40 4.23 3.25
C VAL A 56 16.77 5.38 2.34
N GLU A 57 17.43 6.43 2.82
CA GLU A 57 17.88 7.51 1.94
C GLU A 57 18.83 7.00 0.85
N LYS A 58 19.78 6.14 1.22
CA LYS A 58 20.70 5.53 0.25
C LYS A 58 19.95 4.72 -0.81
N ALA A 59 18.98 3.89 -0.39
CA ALA A 59 18.15 3.11 -1.30
C ALA A 59 17.27 3.99 -2.20
N VAL A 60 16.71 5.07 -1.66
CA VAL A 60 15.92 6.07 -2.39
C VAL A 60 16.77 6.77 -3.44
N ASN A 61 17.98 7.19 -3.07
CA ASN A 61 18.91 7.82 -4.00
C ASN A 61 19.30 6.87 -5.13
N ALA A 62 19.60 5.61 -4.80
CA ALA A 62 19.91 4.58 -5.79
C ALA A 62 18.75 4.38 -6.78
N VAL A 63 17.51 4.24 -6.28
CA VAL A 63 16.32 4.12 -7.11
C VAL A 63 16.13 5.35 -8.00
N CYS A 64 16.24 6.56 -7.44
CA CYS A 64 16.10 7.79 -8.22
C CYS A 64 17.13 7.85 -9.35
N SER A 65 18.38 7.51 -9.05
CA SER A 65 19.45 7.45 -10.06
C SER A 65 19.20 6.39 -11.12
N SER A 66 18.68 5.22 -10.76
CA SER A 66 18.30 4.19 -11.74
C SER A 66 17.16 4.65 -12.65
N VAL A 67 16.15 5.33 -12.10
CA VAL A 67 15.05 5.88 -12.89
C VAL A 67 15.55 6.96 -13.85
N ALA A 68 16.43 7.86 -13.42
CA ALA A 68 17.05 8.84 -14.30
C ALA A 68 17.90 8.21 -15.41
N PHE A 69 18.69 7.19 -15.06
CA PHE A 69 19.49 6.45 -16.01
C PHE A 69 18.61 5.82 -17.10
N LEU A 70 17.52 5.15 -16.71
CA LEU A 70 16.58 4.56 -17.66
C LEU A 70 15.85 5.63 -18.49
N GLY A 71 15.35 6.70 -17.85
CA GLY A 71 14.62 7.77 -18.52
C GLY A 71 15.47 8.59 -19.49
N SER A 72 16.79 8.61 -19.29
CA SER A 72 17.75 9.29 -20.17
C SER A 72 18.42 8.35 -21.20
N ALA A 73 17.88 7.14 -21.36
CA ALA A 73 18.45 6.10 -22.22
C ALA A 73 19.95 5.81 -21.93
N GLY A 74 20.32 5.87 -20.65
CA GLY A 74 21.66 5.57 -20.16
C GLY A 74 22.63 6.75 -20.14
N SER A 75 22.21 7.96 -20.51
CA SER A 75 23.10 9.11 -20.61
C SER A 75 23.31 9.90 -19.31
N ASN A 76 22.39 9.80 -18.34
CA ASN A 76 22.47 10.56 -17.09
C ASN A 76 21.80 9.82 -15.92
N SER A 77 22.47 9.70 -14.77
CA SER A 77 21.94 9.10 -13.53
C SER A 77 21.70 10.12 -12.41
N THR A 78 21.89 11.40 -12.70
CA THR A 78 21.71 12.48 -11.71
C THR A 78 20.25 12.93 -11.65
N VAL A 79 19.75 13.12 -10.42
CA VAL A 79 18.41 13.63 -10.14
C VAL A 79 18.55 14.83 -9.22
N SER A 80 17.99 15.97 -9.61
CA SER A 80 17.92 17.14 -8.75
C SER A 80 17.14 16.81 -7.47
N PRO A 81 17.40 17.48 -6.33
CA PRO A 81 16.65 17.22 -5.09
C PRO A 81 15.13 17.29 -5.29
N THR A 82 14.65 18.25 -6.09
CA THR A 82 13.24 18.44 -6.41
C THR A 82 12.67 17.44 -7.42
N GLY A 83 13.52 16.72 -8.15
CA GLY A 83 13.14 15.69 -9.12
C GLY A 83 12.97 14.29 -8.51
N ARG A 84 13.38 14.09 -7.25
CA ARG A 84 13.35 12.77 -6.60
C ARG A 84 11.93 12.25 -6.40
N ILE A 85 10.98 13.12 -6.05
CA ILE A 85 9.56 12.74 -5.91
C ILE A 85 8.99 12.26 -7.25
N ALA A 86 9.33 12.94 -8.35
CA ALA A 86 8.94 12.53 -9.69
C ALA A 86 9.54 11.17 -10.05
N ALA A 87 10.84 10.95 -9.81
CA ALA A 87 11.50 9.68 -10.07
C ALA A 87 10.87 8.50 -9.29
N LEU A 88 10.59 8.70 -8.00
CA LEU A 88 9.88 7.71 -7.17
C LEU A 88 8.47 7.43 -7.70
N SER A 89 7.74 8.48 -8.11
CA SER A 89 6.41 8.35 -8.68
C SER A 89 6.44 7.59 -10.01
N THR A 90 7.43 7.82 -10.87
CA THR A 90 7.63 7.08 -12.12
C THR A 90 7.78 5.58 -11.87
N LEU A 91 8.64 5.18 -10.92
CA LEU A 91 8.78 3.77 -10.57
C LEU A 91 7.46 3.19 -10.08
N TYR A 92 6.77 3.89 -9.17
CA TYR A 92 5.54 3.38 -8.58
C TYR A 92 4.39 3.27 -9.60
N ILE A 93 4.27 4.22 -10.53
CA ILE A 93 3.35 4.18 -11.67
C ILE A 93 3.68 2.98 -12.56
N ALA A 94 4.95 2.81 -12.95
CA ALA A 94 5.36 1.71 -13.82
C ALA A 94 5.02 0.35 -13.19
N VAL A 95 5.31 0.16 -11.89
CA VAL A 95 5.01 -1.09 -11.19
C VAL A 95 3.51 -1.30 -11.02
N THR A 96 2.77 -0.26 -10.66
CA THR A 96 1.32 -0.36 -10.41
C THR A 96 0.53 -0.60 -11.69
N TYR A 97 0.82 0.14 -12.76
CA TYR A 97 -0.02 0.10 -13.97
C TYR A 97 0.53 -0.80 -15.07
N ALA A 98 1.85 -0.84 -15.26
CA ALA A 98 2.43 -1.68 -16.32
C ALA A 98 2.71 -3.10 -15.79
N PHE A 99 3.62 -3.24 -14.83
CA PHE A 99 4.10 -4.56 -14.42
C PHE A 99 3.05 -5.39 -13.69
N SER A 100 2.44 -4.87 -12.63
CA SER A 100 1.43 -5.62 -11.88
C SER A 100 0.11 -5.77 -12.64
N GLY A 101 -0.26 -4.80 -13.49
CA GLY A 101 -1.41 -4.89 -14.39
C GLY A 101 -1.26 -6.04 -15.39
N ALA A 102 -0.11 -6.10 -16.08
CA ALA A 102 0.21 -7.21 -16.98
C ALA A 102 0.27 -8.55 -16.24
N ALA A 103 0.87 -8.59 -15.04
CA ALA A 103 0.94 -9.80 -14.23
C ALA A 103 -0.44 -10.27 -13.76
N SER A 104 -1.36 -9.36 -13.39
CA SER A 104 -2.75 -9.68 -13.06
C SER A 104 -3.51 -10.22 -14.28
N ALA A 105 -3.30 -9.62 -15.46
CA ALA A 105 -3.91 -10.11 -16.70
C ALA A 105 -3.42 -11.53 -17.03
N ALA A 106 -2.11 -11.77 -16.95
CA ALA A 106 -1.50 -13.09 -17.13
C ALA A 106 -2.00 -14.09 -16.08
N GLY A 107 -2.12 -13.68 -14.81
CA GLY A 107 -2.71 -14.49 -13.75
C GLY A 107 -4.16 -14.87 -14.07
N THR A 108 -4.97 -13.92 -14.54
CA THR A 108 -6.37 -14.18 -14.92
C THR A 108 -6.44 -15.17 -16.09
N ASP A 109 -5.62 -14.97 -17.12
CA ASP A 109 -5.58 -15.84 -18.30
C ASP A 109 -5.16 -17.27 -17.92
N SER A 110 -4.03 -17.42 -17.23
CA SER A 110 -3.50 -18.72 -16.77
C SER A 110 -4.33 -19.41 -15.71
N GLY A 111 -5.16 -18.67 -14.96
CA GLY A 111 -6.03 -19.21 -13.92
C GLY A 111 -7.34 -19.80 -14.45
N ASN A 112 -7.57 -19.77 -15.76
CA ASN A 112 -8.81 -20.23 -16.39
C ASN A 112 -8.51 -21.12 -17.60
N GLU A 113 -9.15 -22.28 -17.68
CA GLU A 113 -8.88 -23.30 -18.73
C GLU A 113 -9.06 -22.78 -20.16
N LYS A 114 -10.01 -21.86 -20.36
CA LYS A 114 -10.33 -21.27 -21.67
C LYS A 114 -9.57 -19.96 -21.93
N GLY A 115 -8.60 -19.60 -21.08
CA GLY A 115 -7.96 -18.28 -21.11
C GLY A 115 -8.91 -17.17 -20.68
N ARG A 116 -8.55 -15.93 -20.99
CA ARG A 116 -9.26 -14.72 -20.59
C ARG A 116 -10.62 -14.56 -21.28
N ASP A 117 -11.67 -14.37 -20.49
CA ASP A 117 -13.01 -13.98 -20.94
C ASP A 117 -13.17 -12.46 -20.87
N ASN A 118 -13.09 -11.80 -22.03
CA ASN A 118 -13.28 -10.35 -22.12
C ASN A 118 -14.74 -9.91 -22.15
N ASN A 119 -15.71 -10.84 -22.28
CA ASN A 119 -17.13 -10.52 -22.19
C ASN A 119 -17.57 -10.42 -20.72
N TYR A 120 -17.02 -11.27 -19.84
CA TYR A 120 -17.33 -11.28 -18.40
C TYR A 120 -16.07 -11.27 -17.51
N PRO A 121 -15.14 -10.30 -17.68
CA PRO A 121 -13.81 -10.34 -17.05
C PRO A 121 -13.86 -10.27 -15.53
N ARG A 122 -14.91 -9.65 -14.95
CA ARG A 122 -15.09 -9.56 -13.50
C ARG A 122 -15.67 -10.82 -12.89
N ALA A 123 -16.53 -11.54 -13.62
CA ALA A 123 -17.06 -12.82 -13.14
C ALA A 123 -15.94 -13.87 -13.10
N GLN A 124 -15.01 -13.80 -14.05
CA GLN A 124 -13.89 -14.73 -14.17
C GLN A 124 -12.94 -14.71 -12.96
N VAL A 125 -12.83 -13.60 -12.24
CA VAL A 125 -11.91 -13.50 -11.08
C VAL A 125 -12.36 -14.32 -9.89
N ALA A 126 -13.67 -14.64 -9.78
CA ALA A 126 -14.26 -15.35 -8.64
C ALA A 126 -13.68 -16.77 -8.47
N ASN A 127 -13.24 -17.37 -9.58
CA ASN A 127 -12.70 -18.73 -9.61
C ASN A 127 -11.18 -18.79 -9.45
N LEU A 128 -10.48 -17.65 -9.44
CA LEU A 128 -9.02 -17.65 -9.31
C LEU A 128 -8.60 -18.21 -7.97
N ARG A 129 -7.55 -19.04 -7.98
CA ARG A 129 -6.89 -19.62 -6.79
C ARG A 129 -5.38 -19.57 -6.96
N GLY A 130 -4.64 -19.90 -5.91
CA GLY A 130 -3.18 -20.05 -5.98
C GLY A 130 -2.46 -18.79 -6.46
N LEU A 131 -1.45 -18.96 -7.32
CA LEU A 131 -0.66 -17.87 -7.88
C LEU A 131 -1.49 -16.87 -8.72
N PRO A 132 -2.37 -17.30 -9.65
CA PRO A 132 -3.31 -16.43 -10.36
C PRO A 132 -4.05 -15.43 -9.47
N LEU A 133 -4.64 -15.93 -8.38
CA LEU A 133 -5.35 -15.07 -7.42
C LEU A 133 -4.40 -14.08 -6.74
N ARG A 134 -3.20 -14.53 -6.34
CA ARG A 134 -2.22 -13.65 -5.69
C ARG A 134 -1.73 -12.54 -6.62
N LEU A 135 -1.52 -12.82 -7.90
CA LEU A 135 -1.15 -11.80 -8.90
C LEU A 135 -2.26 -10.76 -9.06
N HIS A 136 -3.51 -11.22 -9.17
CA HIS A 136 -4.68 -10.36 -9.25
C HIS A 136 -4.85 -9.48 -8.01
N SER A 137 -4.87 -10.08 -6.82
CA SER A 137 -5.06 -9.37 -5.55
C SER A 137 -3.90 -8.42 -5.23
N ALA A 138 -2.67 -8.76 -5.60
CA ALA A 138 -1.51 -7.89 -5.41
C ALA A 138 -1.62 -6.61 -6.25
N HIS A 139 -2.05 -6.72 -7.51
CA HIS A 139 -2.31 -5.57 -8.37
C HIS A 139 -3.43 -4.67 -7.82
N TYR A 140 -4.55 -5.26 -7.40
CA TYR A 140 -5.65 -4.50 -6.78
C TYR A 140 -5.19 -3.74 -5.55
N ASN A 141 -4.37 -4.33 -4.69
CA ASN A 141 -3.86 -3.60 -3.54
C ASN A 141 -2.92 -2.44 -3.91
N LEU A 142 -2.16 -2.56 -4.99
CA LEU A 142 -1.37 -1.42 -5.49
C LEU A 142 -2.28 -0.29 -5.98
N LEU A 143 -3.38 -0.61 -6.68
CA LEU A 143 -4.38 0.37 -7.10
C LEU A 143 -5.06 1.07 -5.91
N GLU A 144 -5.46 0.32 -4.88
CA GLU A 144 -6.07 0.85 -3.65
C GLU A 144 -5.14 1.86 -2.95
N MET A 145 -3.83 1.59 -2.96
CA MET A 145 -2.85 2.46 -2.32
C MET A 145 -2.40 3.64 -3.17
N PHE A 146 -2.54 3.54 -4.49
CA PHE A 146 -2.03 4.54 -5.42
C PHE A 146 -2.63 5.93 -5.16
N GLY A 147 -3.95 6.02 -4.91
CA GLY A 147 -4.61 7.31 -4.67
C GLY A 147 -4.04 8.07 -3.47
N GLY A 148 -3.82 7.37 -2.35
CA GLY A 148 -3.23 7.98 -1.14
C GLY A 148 -1.78 8.42 -1.36
N PHE A 149 -0.97 7.59 -2.02
CA PHE A 149 0.40 7.95 -2.38
C PHE A 149 0.43 9.14 -3.34
N GLY A 150 -0.37 9.12 -4.41
CA GLY A 150 -0.41 10.16 -5.44
C GLY A 150 -0.77 11.52 -4.87
N LEU A 151 -1.77 11.58 -3.97
CA LEU A 151 -2.12 12.80 -3.24
C LEU A 151 -0.94 13.32 -2.41
N ALA A 152 -0.33 12.45 -1.60
CA ALA A 152 0.79 12.84 -0.73
C ALA A 152 2.03 13.28 -1.53
N ALA A 153 2.35 12.60 -2.62
CA ALA A 153 3.47 12.94 -3.50
C ALA A 153 3.23 14.29 -4.20
N ALA A 154 2.02 14.53 -4.71
CA ALA A 154 1.67 15.82 -5.34
C ALA A 154 1.72 16.98 -4.33
N LEU A 155 1.18 16.81 -3.12
CA LEU A 155 1.26 17.81 -2.06
C LEU A 155 2.72 18.04 -1.62
N ALA A 156 3.52 16.98 -1.49
CA ALA A 156 4.94 17.09 -1.16
C ALA A 156 5.71 17.86 -2.24
N GLN A 157 5.42 17.60 -3.52
CA GLN A 157 6.02 18.32 -4.64
C GLN A 157 5.67 19.82 -4.60
N ALA A 158 4.44 20.17 -4.22
CA ALA A 158 3.98 21.55 -4.14
C ALA A 158 4.53 22.29 -2.90
N MET A 159 4.62 21.63 -1.75
CA MET A 159 4.85 22.27 -0.45
C MET A 159 6.26 22.07 0.11
N ALA A 160 6.96 21.00 -0.28
CA ALA A 160 8.24 20.60 0.29
C ALA A 160 9.11 19.75 -0.67
N PRO A 161 9.32 20.15 -1.95
CA PRO A 161 9.89 19.27 -2.97
C PRO A 161 11.35 18.84 -2.71
N GLY A 162 12.09 19.56 -1.86
CA GLY A 162 13.48 19.26 -1.50
C GLY A 162 13.66 18.75 -0.06
N ASP A 163 12.59 18.55 0.71
CA ASP A 163 12.70 18.05 2.08
C ASP A 163 13.11 16.57 2.06
N ALA A 164 14.35 16.29 2.47
CA ALA A 164 14.92 14.96 2.47
C ALA A 164 14.09 13.95 3.29
N THR A 165 13.50 14.36 4.42
CA THR A 165 12.69 13.45 5.25
C THR A 165 11.38 13.10 4.55
N VAL A 166 10.72 14.09 3.93
CA VAL A 166 9.48 13.86 3.16
C VAL A 166 9.76 12.95 1.96
N VAL A 167 10.85 13.22 1.22
CA VAL A 167 11.28 12.37 0.10
C VAL A 167 11.58 10.95 0.57
N ASN A 168 12.27 10.77 1.70
CA ASN A 168 12.57 9.45 2.25
C ASN A 168 11.33 8.69 2.71
N LEU A 169 10.29 9.37 3.23
CA LEU A 169 9.03 8.74 3.61
C LEU A 169 8.21 8.27 2.40
N LEU A 170 8.16 9.08 1.33
CA LEU A 170 7.59 8.66 0.04
C LEU A 170 8.40 7.51 -0.55
N GLY A 171 9.72 7.59 -0.46
CA GLY A 171 10.63 6.53 -0.85
C GLY A 171 10.39 5.23 -0.08
N LEU A 172 10.21 5.30 1.24
CA LEU A 172 9.88 4.15 2.07
C LEU A 172 8.57 3.49 1.63
N HIS A 173 7.57 4.26 1.23
CA HIS A 173 6.34 3.72 0.64
C HIS A 173 6.64 2.91 -0.63
N VAL A 174 7.29 3.55 -1.59
CA VAL A 174 7.60 2.95 -2.90
C VAL A 174 8.46 1.71 -2.72
N LEU A 175 9.53 1.79 -1.93
CA LEU A 175 10.42 0.66 -1.68
C LEU A 175 9.69 -0.51 -1.02
N SER A 176 8.90 -0.23 0.01
CA SER A 176 8.12 -1.24 0.71
C SER A 176 7.08 -1.89 -0.20
N LYS A 177 6.41 -1.13 -1.08
CA LYS A 177 5.41 -1.68 -1.99
C LYS A 177 6.02 -2.48 -3.14
N VAL A 178 7.05 -1.93 -3.78
CA VAL A 178 7.65 -2.49 -5.00
C VAL A 178 8.56 -3.67 -4.68
N PHE A 179 9.46 -3.54 -3.71
CA PHE A 179 10.53 -4.52 -3.50
C PHE A 179 10.24 -5.53 -2.39
N VAL A 180 9.23 -5.27 -1.53
CA VAL A 180 8.91 -6.16 -0.40
C VAL A 180 7.48 -6.69 -0.50
N TYR A 181 6.48 -5.81 -0.47
CA TYR A 181 5.07 -6.17 -0.43
C TYR A 181 4.66 -6.99 -1.65
N TYR A 182 4.92 -6.50 -2.86
CA TYR A 182 4.48 -7.16 -4.09
C TYR A 182 5.14 -8.55 -4.27
N PRO A 183 6.47 -8.71 -4.14
CA PRO A 183 7.10 -10.02 -4.13
C PRO A 183 6.59 -10.94 -3.01
N ALA A 184 6.46 -10.44 -1.78
CA ALA A 184 5.93 -11.22 -0.66
C ALA A 184 4.49 -11.70 -0.93
N TYR A 185 3.68 -10.88 -1.60
CA TYR A 185 2.33 -11.27 -2.02
C TYR A 185 2.38 -12.46 -2.99
N ILE A 186 3.20 -12.37 -4.04
CA ILE A 186 3.33 -13.41 -5.06
C ILE A 186 3.84 -14.72 -4.45
N MET A 187 4.83 -14.62 -3.55
CA MET A 187 5.43 -15.76 -2.83
C MET A 187 4.57 -16.29 -1.67
N ASN A 188 3.40 -15.71 -1.42
CA ASN A 188 2.51 -16.09 -0.31
C ASN A 188 3.14 -15.92 1.08
N ALA A 189 4.06 -14.98 1.26
CA ALA A 189 4.71 -14.67 2.52
C ALA A 189 3.88 -13.65 3.34
N GLY A 190 2.88 -14.16 4.06
CA GLY A 190 1.84 -13.35 4.73
C GLY A 190 2.35 -12.31 5.72
N VAL A 191 3.26 -12.69 6.63
CA VAL A 191 3.80 -11.77 7.66
C VAL A 191 4.60 -10.65 7.04
N THR A 192 5.54 -10.98 6.14
CA THR A 192 6.36 -10.01 5.41
C THR A 192 5.50 -9.02 4.63
N ARG A 193 4.45 -9.53 3.96
CA ARG A 193 3.47 -8.70 3.26
C ARG A 193 2.78 -7.71 4.20
N SER A 194 2.30 -8.17 5.36
CA SER A 194 1.62 -7.30 6.33
C SER A 194 2.54 -6.22 6.90
N VAL A 195 3.78 -6.57 7.28
CA VAL A 195 4.75 -5.60 7.80
C VAL A 195 5.09 -4.53 6.75
N ALA A 196 5.37 -4.95 5.51
CA ALA A 196 5.64 -4.02 4.42
C ALA A 196 4.45 -3.09 4.14
N HIS A 197 3.22 -3.61 4.23
CA HIS A 197 2.02 -2.81 4.04
C HIS A 197 1.84 -1.77 5.15
N VAL A 198 2.09 -2.15 6.40
CA VAL A 198 2.00 -1.23 7.55
C VAL A 198 3.00 -0.10 7.39
N LEU A 199 4.27 -0.42 7.10
CA LEU A 199 5.31 0.59 6.91
C LEU A 199 5.00 1.54 5.75
N ALA A 200 4.55 1.00 4.61
CA ALA A 200 4.21 1.81 3.44
C ALA A 200 3.03 2.75 3.70
N THR A 201 1.99 2.27 4.41
CA THR A 201 0.79 3.07 4.67
C THR A 201 1.07 4.12 5.73
N ALA A 202 1.77 3.74 6.80
CA ALA A 202 2.20 4.67 7.85
C ALA A 202 3.10 5.78 7.31
N SER A 203 3.97 5.50 6.32
CA SER A 203 4.86 6.53 5.77
C SER A 203 4.11 7.59 4.96
N VAL A 204 3.08 7.20 4.20
CA VAL A 204 2.20 8.16 3.48
C VAL A 204 1.37 9.00 4.46
N ILE A 205 0.84 8.38 5.51
CA ILE A 205 0.16 9.10 6.60
C ILE A 205 1.12 10.12 7.24
N ASN A 206 2.37 9.72 7.50
CA ASN A 206 3.39 10.58 8.08
C ASN A 206 3.69 11.80 7.19
N VAL A 207 3.79 11.61 5.87
CA VAL A 207 3.91 12.73 4.92
C VAL A 207 2.74 13.69 5.07
N ALA A 208 1.50 13.18 5.01
CA ALA A 208 0.31 14.03 5.12
C ALA A 208 0.27 14.80 6.46
N LEU A 209 0.59 14.15 7.58
CA LEU A 209 0.67 14.78 8.91
C LEU A 209 1.76 15.86 9.01
N ARG A 210 2.89 15.67 8.33
CA ARG A 210 3.97 16.67 8.30
C ARG A 210 3.57 17.87 7.46
N LEU A 211 2.98 17.64 6.29
CA LEU A 211 2.54 18.70 5.39
C LEU A 211 1.40 19.52 5.99
N SER A 212 0.46 18.90 6.73
CA SER A 212 -0.65 19.64 7.37
C SER A 212 -0.17 20.66 8.41
N ARG A 213 0.97 20.41 9.06
CA ARG A 213 1.58 21.31 10.06
C ARG A 213 2.47 22.40 9.44
N ARG A 214 2.76 22.34 8.14
CA ARG A 214 3.59 23.36 7.48
C ARG A 214 2.82 24.67 7.24
N GLY A 215 1.49 24.60 7.12
CA GLY A 215 0.63 25.80 6.99
C GLY A 215 0.39 26.55 8.30
N THR A 216 0.69 25.96 9.46
CA THR A 216 0.45 26.57 10.78
C THR A 216 1.64 27.40 11.30
N ALA A 217 2.74 27.49 10.54
CA ALA A 217 3.94 28.24 10.93
C ALA A 217 3.99 29.68 10.35
N VAL A 218 2.88 30.16 9.77
CA VAL A 218 2.74 31.54 9.29
C VAL A 218 1.43 32.11 9.85
N LEU A 219 1.44 32.48 11.13
CA LEU A 219 0.63 33.55 11.73
C LEU A 219 1.40 34.10 12.94
#